data_AF-A0A1V1TIS2-F1
#
_entry.id   AF-A0A1V1TIS2-F1
#
_cell.length_a   1.000
_cell.length_b   1.000
_cell.length_c   1.000
_cell.angle_alpha   90.00
_cell.angle_beta   90.00
_cell.angle_gamma   90.00
#
_symmetry.space_group_name_H-M   'P 1'
#
loop_
_entity.id
_entity.type
_entity.pdbx_description
1 polymer ?
#
loop_
_entity_poly.entity_id
_entity_poly.type
_entity_poly.pdbx_seq_one_letter_code
_entity_poly.pdbx_strand_id
1 'polypeptide(L)'
;MAILSASFGLKLLAAAVFLCYRSKASTTTDPLYVPNGDFECGVTPWTVQAPDTAASYFVGAPGHATSNSFQVHFTPPSRGAELGVSARIISAPVSVQPNVPYQLTFWTYFDNGDAGFIGVQFNDVPVYTIDARDHGYGGDFTLNTVNYTPTTSTVTIKFEFLYGTVASLDRIDSVVFAPL
;
A
#
# COMPACT_ATOMS: atom_id res chain seq x y z
N MET A 1 -52.35 23.91 -21.99
CA MET A 1 -51.31 22.86 -22.12
C MET A 1 -50.73 22.63 -20.73
N ALA A 2 -50.74 21.38 -20.29
CA ALA A 2 -50.45 20.88 -18.93
C ALA A 2 -48.96 21.11 -18.52
N ILE A 3 -48.66 21.54 -17.29
CA ILE A 3 -48.29 20.74 -16.07
C ILE A 3 -46.76 20.55 -15.87
N LEU A 4 -46.30 20.99 -14.67
CA LEU A 4 -45.20 20.55 -13.78
C LEU A 4 -43.75 20.42 -14.32
N SER A 5 -42.76 21.11 -13.75
CA SER A 5 -42.04 20.87 -12.47
C SER A 5 -41.19 19.58 -12.43
N ALA A 6 -39.86 19.75 -12.33
CA ALA A 6 -38.93 19.01 -11.45
C ALA A 6 -37.50 19.53 -11.71
N SER A 7 -36.94 20.35 -10.82
CA SER A 7 -36.10 19.95 -9.67
C SER A 7 -34.70 19.47 -10.09
N PHE A 8 -33.72 20.35 -9.85
CA PHE A 8 -32.28 20.04 -9.84
C PHE A 8 -32.02 18.81 -8.95
N GLY A 9 -31.55 17.73 -9.56
CA GLY A 9 -31.08 16.53 -8.87
C GLY A 9 -29.75 16.82 -8.16
N LEU A 10 -29.84 17.04 -6.86
CA LEU A 10 -28.74 17.17 -5.93
C LEU A 10 -27.92 15.87 -5.87
N LYS A 11 -26.60 16.04 -6.04
CA LYS A 11 -25.49 15.11 -5.80
C LYS A 11 -25.82 13.92 -4.88
N LEU A 12 -25.84 12.71 -5.43
CA LEU A 12 -25.78 11.46 -4.67
C LEU A 12 -24.67 10.56 -5.21
N LEU A 13 -23.41 10.95 -4.96
CA LEU A 13 -22.24 10.09 -5.23
C LEU A 13 -21.22 10.09 -4.06
N ALA A 14 -21.63 10.55 -2.88
CA ALA A 14 -20.75 10.66 -1.71
C ALA A 14 -20.95 9.54 -0.65
N ALA A 15 -21.94 8.66 -0.80
CA ALA A 15 -22.29 7.69 0.25
C ALA A 15 -21.47 6.38 0.20
N ALA A 16 -21.00 5.95 -0.98
CA ALA A 16 -20.26 4.68 -1.11
C ALA A 16 -18.79 4.78 -0.66
N VAL A 17 -18.14 5.93 -0.84
CA VAL A 17 -16.74 6.17 -0.43
C VAL A 17 -16.61 6.27 1.10
N PHE A 18 -17.68 6.69 1.78
CA PHE A 18 -17.67 6.95 3.22
C PHE A 18 -17.74 5.67 4.10
N LEU A 19 -18.21 4.54 3.56
CA LEU A 19 -18.37 3.31 4.35
C LEU A 19 -17.05 2.57 4.62
N CYS A 20 -16.08 2.66 3.72
CA CYS A 20 -14.79 1.96 3.86
C CYS A 20 -13.78 2.71 4.74
N TYR A 21 -14.03 4.00 5.03
CA TYR A 21 -13.20 4.78 5.95
C TYR A 21 -13.43 4.46 7.42
N ARG A 22 -14.35 3.54 7.75
CA ARG A 22 -14.43 2.97 9.09
C ARG A 22 -13.27 2.01 9.28
N SER A 23 -12.09 2.56 9.52
CA SER A 23 -11.23 2.02 10.57
C SER A 23 -12.15 1.65 11.72
N LYS A 24 -12.06 0.42 12.22
CA LYS A 24 -12.63 -0.01 13.50
C LYS A 24 -12.62 1.19 14.44
N ALA A 25 -13.80 1.75 14.75
CA ALA A 25 -13.90 2.98 15.50
C ALA A 25 -13.34 2.72 16.91
N SER A 26 -12.05 2.95 17.09
CA SER A 26 -11.45 3.08 18.40
C SER A 26 -12.02 4.36 18.99
N THR A 27 -12.83 4.25 20.03
CA THR A 27 -13.35 5.41 20.79
C THR A 27 -12.28 6.05 21.67
N THR A 28 -11.03 6.01 21.21
CA THR A 28 -9.91 6.79 21.72
C THR A 28 -9.29 7.48 20.50
N THR A 29 -8.83 8.72 20.68
CA THR A 29 -7.98 9.43 19.71
C THR A 29 -6.77 8.56 19.35
N ASP A 30 -6.92 7.69 18.37
CA ASP A 30 -5.83 6.82 17.93
C ASP A 30 -5.45 7.20 16.49
N PRO A 31 -4.70 8.31 16.31
CA PRO A 31 -4.21 8.76 15.00
C PRO A 31 -3.13 7.84 14.41
N LEU A 32 -2.99 6.60 14.88
CA LEU A 32 -1.76 5.81 14.79
C LEU A 32 -1.89 4.54 13.93
N TYR A 33 -2.71 4.60 12.87
CA TYR A 33 -2.80 3.57 11.85
C TYR A 33 -2.70 4.17 10.45
N VAL A 34 -2.08 3.43 9.52
CA VAL A 34 -2.07 3.80 8.11
C VAL A 34 -3.47 3.54 7.54
N PRO A 35 -4.18 4.57 7.02
CA PRO A 35 -5.54 4.36 6.52
C PRO A 35 -5.60 3.32 5.38
N ASN A 36 -6.49 2.33 5.52
CA ASN A 36 -6.62 1.20 4.59
C ASN A 36 -5.27 0.51 4.30
N GLY A 37 -4.43 0.32 5.32
CA GLY A 37 -3.18 -0.43 5.22
C GLY A 37 -3.37 -1.95 5.14
N ASP A 38 -4.59 -2.43 5.40
CA ASP A 38 -5.06 -3.81 5.29
C ASP A 38 -5.71 -4.13 3.93
N PHE A 39 -5.88 -3.13 3.05
CA PHE A 39 -6.37 -3.27 1.67
C PHE A 39 -7.77 -3.90 1.51
N GLU A 40 -8.54 -4.07 2.58
CA GLU A 40 -9.90 -4.63 2.54
C GLU A 40 -10.90 -3.75 1.78
N CYS A 41 -10.50 -2.50 1.54
CA CYS A 41 -11.29 -1.48 0.87
C CYS A 41 -10.73 -1.10 -0.51
N GLY A 42 -9.95 -2.00 -1.12
CA GLY A 42 -9.24 -1.71 -2.36
C GLY A 42 -8.02 -0.84 -2.10
N VAL A 43 -7.73 0.11 -3.00
CA VAL A 43 -6.51 0.95 -2.90
C VAL A 43 -6.73 2.30 -2.24
N THR A 44 -7.94 2.85 -2.21
CA THR A 44 -8.19 4.19 -1.63
C THR A 44 -7.95 4.18 -0.11
N PRO A 45 -7.22 5.14 0.49
CA PRO A 45 -6.78 6.43 -0.05
C PRO A 45 -5.33 6.43 -0.59
N TRP A 46 -4.73 5.26 -0.82
CA TRP A 46 -3.42 5.16 -1.44
C TRP A 46 -3.46 5.59 -2.91
N THR A 47 -2.34 6.15 -3.36
CA THR A 47 -2.09 6.43 -4.78
C THR A 47 -1.22 5.33 -5.36
N VAL A 48 -1.68 4.69 -6.44
CA VAL A 48 -0.93 3.65 -7.15
C VAL A 48 -0.41 4.20 -8.47
N GLN A 49 0.83 3.84 -8.81
CA GLN A 49 1.45 4.16 -10.10
C GLN A 49 2.13 2.89 -10.63
N ALA A 50 1.90 2.55 -11.90
CA ALA A 50 2.58 1.45 -12.60
C ALA A 50 3.27 2.02 -13.85
N PRO A 51 4.42 2.71 -13.70
CA PRO A 51 5.10 3.34 -14.83
C PRO A 51 5.68 2.32 -15.82
N ASP A 52 5.95 1.08 -15.40
CA ASP A 52 6.42 0.02 -16.27
C ASP A 52 5.25 -0.81 -16.81
N THR A 53 5.13 -0.88 -18.14
CA THR A 53 4.08 -1.71 -18.79
C THR A 53 4.27 -3.22 -18.59
N ALA A 54 5.43 -3.64 -18.06
CA ALA A 54 5.68 -5.01 -17.62
C ALA A 54 5.13 -5.31 -16.21
N ALA A 55 4.53 -4.34 -15.53
CA ALA A 55 3.87 -4.54 -14.25
C ALA A 55 2.39 -4.18 -14.31
N SER A 56 1.59 -4.97 -13.60
CA SER A 56 0.19 -4.69 -13.33
C SER A 56 -0.07 -4.85 -11.84
N TYR A 57 -1.08 -4.16 -11.32
CA TYR A 57 -1.46 -4.26 -9.92
C TYR A 57 -2.90 -4.71 -9.75
N PHE A 58 -3.17 -5.33 -8.62
CA PHE A 58 -4.51 -5.74 -8.21
C PHE A 58 -4.60 -5.77 -6.67
N VAL A 59 -5.80 -5.61 -6.12
CA VAL A 59 -6.06 -5.86 -4.70
C VAL A 59 -7.00 -7.04 -4.58
N GLY A 60 -6.58 -8.06 -3.85
CA GLY A 60 -7.44 -9.22 -3.58
C GLY A 60 -6.76 -10.30 -2.75
N ALA A 61 -7.47 -11.42 -2.59
CA ALA A 61 -7.00 -12.58 -1.83
C ALA A 61 -6.00 -13.45 -2.63
N PRO A 62 -5.17 -14.27 -1.94
CA PRO A 62 -5.00 -14.27 -0.49
C PRO A 62 -3.99 -13.21 -0.03
N GLY A 63 -4.36 -12.44 0.98
CA GLY A 63 -3.47 -11.68 1.84
C GLY A 63 -3.09 -12.46 3.09
N HIS A 64 -2.34 -11.81 3.97
CA HIS A 64 -1.93 -12.35 5.25
C HIS A 64 -3.15 -12.60 6.15
N ALA A 65 -3.26 -13.80 6.72
CA ALA A 65 -4.43 -14.22 7.49
C ALA A 65 -5.76 -14.21 6.69
N THR A 66 -5.72 -14.61 5.42
CA THR A 66 -6.90 -14.79 4.53
C THR A 66 -7.66 -13.51 4.19
N SER A 67 -6.97 -12.37 4.23
CA SER A 67 -7.40 -11.02 3.83
C SER A 67 -7.28 -10.78 2.32
N ASN A 68 -7.55 -9.54 1.90
CA ASN A 68 -7.03 -8.97 0.67
C ASN A 68 -5.59 -8.47 0.87
N SER A 69 -4.83 -8.35 -0.21
CA SER A 69 -3.48 -7.73 -0.21
C SER A 69 -3.30 -6.86 -1.44
N PHE A 70 -2.37 -5.91 -1.39
CA PHE A 70 -1.90 -5.23 -2.59
C PHE A 70 -0.89 -6.12 -3.30
N GLN A 71 -1.13 -6.39 -4.58
CA GLN A 71 -0.35 -7.32 -5.37
C GLN A 71 0.20 -6.64 -6.63
N VAL A 72 1.44 -6.95 -6.98
CA VAL A 72 2.09 -6.55 -8.23
C VAL A 72 2.48 -7.79 -9.00
N HIS A 73 1.94 -7.94 -10.20
CA HIS A 73 2.28 -9.01 -11.12
C HIS A 73 3.25 -8.50 -12.18
N PHE A 74 4.41 -9.13 -12.26
CA PHE A 74 5.47 -8.84 -13.22
C PHE A 74 5.41 -9.78 -14.42
N THR A 75 5.31 -9.21 -15.62
CA THR A 75 5.39 -9.92 -16.89
C THR A 75 6.66 -9.48 -17.65
N PRO A 76 7.79 -10.18 -17.46
CA PRO A 76 9.07 -9.79 -18.05
C PRO A 76 9.04 -9.80 -19.58
N PRO A 77 9.95 -9.05 -20.26
CA PRO A 77 10.95 -8.15 -19.68
C PRO A 77 10.38 -6.78 -19.29
N SER A 78 11.04 -6.05 -18.37
CA SER A 78 10.73 -4.62 -18.12
C SER A 78 10.80 -3.80 -19.41
N ARG A 79 9.88 -2.85 -19.59
CA ARG A 79 9.73 -2.06 -20.82
C ARG A 79 9.77 -0.56 -20.59
N GLY A 80 10.63 -0.11 -19.68
CA GLY A 80 10.87 1.31 -19.42
C GLY A 80 10.45 1.76 -18.03
N ALA A 81 10.94 1.08 -17.00
CA ALA A 81 10.79 1.51 -15.62
C ALA A 81 11.58 2.81 -15.35
N GLU A 82 10.89 3.89 -14.97
CA GLU A 82 11.54 5.09 -14.42
C GLU A 82 12.32 4.68 -13.16
N LEU A 83 13.63 4.91 -13.15
CA LEU A 83 14.52 4.57 -12.03
C LEU A 83 14.48 3.09 -11.61
N GLY A 84 14.08 2.18 -12.50
CA GLY A 84 13.94 0.75 -12.20
C GLY A 84 12.70 0.37 -11.39
N VAL A 85 11.81 1.34 -11.11
CA VAL A 85 10.55 1.12 -10.40
C VAL A 85 9.47 0.69 -11.37
N SER A 86 8.93 -0.51 -11.21
CA SER A 86 7.88 -1.03 -12.08
C SER A 86 6.48 -0.67 -11.62
N ALA A 87 6.25 -0.73 -10.31
CA ALA A 87 5.04 -0.25 -9.67
C ALA A 87 5.36 0.40 -8.34
N ARG A 88 4.50 1.29 -7.87
CA ARG A 88 4.60 1.87 -6.53
C ARG A 88 3.22 2.19 -5.97
N ILE A 89 3.09 2.11 -4.66
CA ILE A 89 1.90 2.48 -3.91
C ILE A 89 2.30 3.43 -2.78
N ILE A 90 1.60 4.56 -2.69
CA ILE A 90 1.95 5.71 -1.84
C ILE A 90 0.78 5.98 -0.91
N SER A 91 1.03 6.02 0.40
CA SER A 91 -0.02 6.26 1.39
C SER A 91 -0.58 7.67 1.28
N ALA A 92 -1.79 7.88 1.78
CA ALA A 92 -2.16 9.22 2.22
C ALA A 92 -1.21 9.68 3.35
N PRO A 93 -1.01 10.99 3.56
CA PRO A 93 -0.19 11.47 4.67
C PRO A 93 -0.70 10.95 6.02
N VAL A 94 0.16 10.25 6.75
CA VAL A 94 -0.10 9.74 8.09
C VAL A 94 0.29 10.81 9.10
N SER A 95 -0.59 11.11 10.05
CA SER A 95 -0.32 12.08 11.11
C SER A 95 0.57 11.47 12.19
N VAL A 96 1.63 12.17 12.58
CA VAL A 96 2.61 11.69 13.57
C VAL A 96 3.09 12.81 14.49
N GLN A 97 3.72 12.44 15.59
CA GLN A 97 4.43 13.39 16.45
C GLN A 97 5.90 13.50 16.01
N PRO A 98 6.39 14.72 15.72
CA PRO A 98 7.82 14.93 15.45
C PRO A 98 8.69 14.48 16.61
N ASN A 99 9.83 13.87 16.30
CA ASN A 99 10.86 13.39 17.22
C ASN A 99 10.41 12.28 18.20
N VAL A 100 9.28 11.63 17.93
CA VAL A 100 8.86 10.40 18.61
C VAL A 100 9.25 9.21 17.73
N PRO A 101 9.84 8.13 18.29
CA PRO A 101 10.16 6.95 17.50
C PRO A 101 8.91 6.14 17.17
N TYR A 102 8.84 5.66 15.93
CA TYR A 102 7.76 4.82 15.40
C TYR A 102 8.35 3.56 14.76
N GLN A 103 7.49 2.56 14.58
CA GLN A 103 7.78 1.35 13.83
C GLN A 103 6.71 1.13 12.76
N LEU A 104 7.17 0.89 11.54
CA LEU A 104 6.37 0.35 10.45
C LEU A 104 6.43 -1.16 10.53
N THR A 105 5.26 -1.81 10.50
CA THR A 105 5.13 -3.25 10.35
C THR A 105 4.29 -3.54 9.12
N PHE A 106 4.73 -4.49 8.30
CA PHE A 106 4.00 -4.91 7.10
C PHE A 106 4.41 -6.33 6.72
N TRP A 107 3.52 -7.04 6.03
CA TRP A 107 3.77 -8.40 5.57
C TRP A 107 4.11 -8.39 4.09
N THR A 108 5.07 -9.22 3.67
CA THR A 108 5.43 -9.43 2.27
C THR A 108 5.26 -10.87 1.85
N TYR A 109 4.98 -11.08 0.56
CA TYR A 109 5.02 -12.40 -0.06
C TYR A 109 5.66 -12.27 -1.45
N PHE A 110 6.48 -13.27 -1.80
CA PHE A 110 7.05 -13.46 -3.12
C PHE A 110 6.74 -14.88 -3.58
N ASP A 111 6.23 -15.08 -4.80
CA ASP A 111 6.00 -16.42 -5.35
C ASP A 111 7.25 -17.05 -5.97
N ASN A 112 8.32 -16.26 -6.15
CA ASN A 112 9.52 -16.66 -6.87
C ASN A 112 10.80 -16.18 -6.15
N GLY A 113 11.82 -17.03 -6.07
CA GLY A 113 13.10 -16.74 -5.40
C GLY A 113 14.02 -15.79 -6.15
N ASP A 114 13.76 -15.57 -7.43
CA ASP A 114 14.47 -14.60 -8.28
C ASP A 114 13.55 -13.41 -8.65
N ALA A 115 12.48 -13.20 -7.88
CA ALA A 115 11.64 -12.01 -7.94
C ALA A 115 12.49 -10.74 -7.73
N GLY A 116 11.87 -9.60 -7.98
CA GLY A 116 12.49 -8.31 -7.71
C GLY A 116 12.61 -8.02 -6.23
N PHE A 117 12.62 -6.74 -5.90
CA PHE A 117 12.63 -6.30 -4.50
C PHE A 117 11.57 -5.24 -4.25
N ILE A 118 11.11 -5.20 -3.00
CA ILE A 118 10.20 -4.19 -2.49
C ILE A 118 11.03 -3.19 -1.69
N GLY A 119 11.09 -1.94 -2.16
CA GLY A 119 11.70 -0.82 -1.44
C GLY A 119 10.66 -0.07 -0.61
N VAL A 120 11.05 0.40 0.57
CA VAL A 120 10.24 1.26 1.44
C VAL A 120 10.90 2.63 1.55
N GLN A 121 10.09 3.68 1.41
CA GLN A 121 10.51 5.05 1.61
C GLN A 121 9.59 5.76 2.61
N PHE A 122 10.17 6.66 3.40
CA PHE A 122 9.44 7.68 4.16
C PHE A 122 9.74 9.04 3.56
N ASN A 123 8.71 9.81 3.18
CA ASN A 123 8.87 11.15 2.60
C ASN A 123 9.89 11.19 1.44
N ASP A 124 9.79 10.23 0.51
CA ASP A 124 10.67 10.06 -0.64
C ASP A 124 12.14 9.71 -0.31
N VAL A 125 12.44 9.35 0.94
CA VAL A 125 13.76 8.88 1.37
C VAL A 125 13.73 7.36 1.54
N PRO A 126 14.52 6.59 0.78
CA PRO A 126 14.63 5.14 0.95
C PRO A 126 15.18 4.77 2.33
N VAL A 127 14.56 3.78 2.96
CA VAL A 127 14.93 3.33 4.32
C VAL A 127 15.08 1.83 4.47
N TYR A 128 14.47 1.05 3.59
CA TYR A 128 14.46 -0.41 3.68
C TYR A 128 14.23 -1.04 2.32
N THR A 129 14.78 -2.23 2.12
CA THR A 129 14.55 -3.08 0.94
C THR A 129 14.41 -4.51 1.40
N ILE A 130 13.56 -5.26 0.72
CA ILE A 130 13.36 -6.69 0.96
C ILE A 130 13.20 -7.42 -0.37
N ASP A 131 13.84 -8.58 -0.48
CA ASP A 131 13.64 -9.50 -1.60
C ASP A 131 13.21 -10.90 -1.14
N ALA A 132 12.98 -11.78 -2.12
CA ALA A 132 12.56 -13.16 -1.90
C ALA A 132 13.60 -14.04 -1.18
N ARG A 133 14.88 -13.66 -1.15
CA ARG A 133 15.98 -14.44 -0.56
C ARG A 133 16.25 -14.07 0.88
N ASP A 134 15.86 -12.87 1.31
CA ASP A 134 15.96 -12.43 2.70
C ASP A 134 15.09 -13.29 3.63
N HIS A 135 13.89 -13.68 3.17
CA HIS A 135 12.86 -14.30 4.01
C HIS A 135 12.19 -15.55 3.39
N GLY A 136 12.51 -15.90 2.15
CA GLY A 136 11.94 -17.07 1.46
C GLY A 136 10.79 -16.70 0.50
N TYR A 137 10.39 -17.68 -0.31
CA TYR A 137 9.42 -17.53 -1.39
C TYR A 137 8.51 -18.76 -1.53
N GLY A 138 7.35 -18.59 -2.17
CA GLY A 138 6.39 -19.66 -2.46
C GLY A 138 5.70 -20.28 -1.24
N GLY A 139 5.88 -19.67 -0.06
CA GLY A 139 5.35 -20.12 1.22
C GLY A 139 4.43 -19.08 1.88
N ASP A 140 4.54 -18.91 3.19
CA ASP A 140 3.72 -17.95 3.93
C ASP A 140 4.22 -16.50 3.76
N PHE A 141 3.35 -15.54 4.06
CA PHE A 141 3.75 -14.14 4.20
C PHE A 141 4.79 -13.99 5.33
N THR A 142 5.75 -13.09 5.14
CA THR A 142 6.75 -12.76 6.18
C THR A 142 6.55 -11.35 6.72
N LEU A 143 6.67 -11.22 8.05
CA LEU A 143 6.58 -9.95 8.75
C LEU A 143 7.90 -9.17 8.62
N ASN A 144 7.80 -7.90 8.24
CA ASN A 144 8.89 -6.94 8.19
C ASN A 144 8.65 -5.82 9.19
N THR A 145 9.73 -5.29 9.75
CA THR A 145 9.69 -4.15 10.67
C THR A 145 10.74 -3.11 10.30
N VAL A 146 10.38 -1.83 10.33
CA VAL A 146 11.26 -0.70 10.03
C VAL A 146 11.06 0.40 11.06
N ASN A 147 12.11 0.73 11.81
CA ASN A 147 12.07 1.83 12.78
C ASN A 147 12.31 3.16 12.08
N TYR A 148 11.55 4.20 12.45
CA TYR A 148 11.69 5.54 11.91
C TYR A 148 11.34 6.59 12.96
N THR A 149 12.09 7.69 13.00
CA THR A 149 11.80 8.85 13.88
C THR A 149 11.46 10.05 12.99
N PRO A 150 10.18 10.41 12.84
CA PRO A 150 9.78 11.52 11.99
C PRO A 150 10.32 12.85 12.51
N THR A 151 10.78 13.72 11.62
CA THR A 151 11.14 15.12 11.96
C THR A 151 10.00 16.11 11.67
N THR A 152 8.96 15.65 10.98
CA THR A 152 7.76 16.39 10.56
C THR A 152 6.50 15.84 11.24
N SER A 153 5.39 16.59 11.18
CA SER A 153 4.10 16.17 11.74
C SER A 153 3.31 15.21 10.84
N THR A 154 3.80 14.96 9.62
CA THR A 154 3.23 14.00 8.70
C THR A 154 4.32 13.14 8.08
N VAL A 155 3.96 11.91 7.73
CA VAL A 155 4.79 10.96 7.01
C VAL A 155 4.00 10.35 5.87
N THR A 156 4.59 10.32 4.69
CA THR A 156 4.11 9.51 3.57
C THR A 156 4.94 8.23 3.50
N ILE A 157 4.27 7.10 3.41
CA ILE A 157 4.89 5.77 3.29
C ILE A 157 4.75 5.36 1.83
N LYS A 158 5.85 5.00 1.18
CA LYS A 158 5.85 4.51 -0.19
C LYS A 158 6.47 3.13 -0.23
N PHE A 159 5.79 2.22 -0.91
CA PHE A 159 6.36 0.95 -1.36
C PHE A 159 6.63 1.03 -2.84
N GLU A 160 7.84 0.69 -3.25
CA GLU A 160 8.23 0.57 -4.65
C GLU A 160 8.54 -0.89 -4.95
N PHE A 161 7.98 -1.40 -6.03
CA PHE A 161 8.18 -2.75 -6.54
C PHE A 161 9.10 -2.63 -7.75
N LEU A 162 10.33 -3.10 -7.58
CA LEU A 162 11.37 -3.02 -8.59
C LEU A 162 11.47 -4.35 -9.32
N TYR A 163 11.71 -4.28 -10.63
CA TYR A 163 11.75 -5.45 -11.49
C TYR A 163 12.88 -6.41 -11.12
N GLY A 164 12.56 -7.71 -11.06
CA GLY A 164 13.52 -8.81 -10.95
C GLY A 164 14.03 -9.29 -12.30
N THR A 165 14.27 -10.59 -12.49
CA THR A 165 14.63 -11.16 -13.81
C THR A 165 13.62 -12.16 -14.36
N VAL A 166 12.60 -12.48 -13.55
CA VAL A 166 11.61 -13.52 -13.80
C VAL A 166 10.19 -12.96 -13.67
N ALA A 167 9.21 -13.72 -14.15
CA ALA A 167 7.83 -13.44 -13.80
C ALA A 167 7.61 -13.76 -12.32
N SER A 168 6.98 -12.84 -11.60
CA SER A 168 6.66 -13.00 -10.20
C SER A 168 5.38 -12.25 -9.82
N LEU A 169 4.80 -12.67 -8.71
CA LEU A 169 3.70 -12.03 -8.02
C LEU A 169 4.15 -11.66 -6.61
N ASP A 170 4.34 -10.37 -6.41
CA ASP A 170 4.86 -9.82 -5.18
C ASP A 170 3.73 -9.09 -4.44
N ARG A 171 3.70 -9.18 -3.12
CA ARG A 171 2.57 -8.67 -2.33
C ARG A 171 3.01 -7.93 -1.08
N ILE A 172 2.21 -6.95 -0.69
CA ILE A 172 2.25 -6.35 0.66
C ILE A 172 0.88 -6.42 1.32
N ASP A 173 0.85 -6.53 2.64
CA ASP A 173 -0.38 -6.52 3.42
C ASP A 173 -0.18 -6.02 4.87
N SER A 174 -1.27 -5.64 5.53
CA SER A 174 -1.37 -5.30 6.95
C SER A 174 -0.33 -4.26 7.37
N VAL A 175 -0.28 -3.16 6.63
CA VAL A 175 0.63 -2.04 6.85
C VAL A 175 0.17 -1.22 8.07
N VAL A 176 0.99 -1.18 9.11
CA VAL A 176 0.73 -0.43 10.34
C VAL A 176 1.94 0.43 10.67
N PHE A 177 1.70 1.65 11.14
CA PHE A 177 2.76 2.59 11.54
C PHE A 177 2.38 3.25 12.86
N ALA A 178 3.06 2.85 13.94
CA ALA A 178 2.70 3.21 15.31
C ALA A 178 3.94 3.60 16.15
N PRO A 179 3.78 4.37 17.23
CA PRO A 179 4.88 4.73 18.13
C PRO A 179 5.47 3.48 18.80
N LEU A 180 6.79 3.52 19.07
CA LEU A 180 7.50 2.50 19.86
C LEU A 180 7.28 2.66 21.38
#